data_AF-A0A1Y4JGZ1-F1
#
_entry.id   AF-A0A1Y4JGZ1-F1
#
_cell.length_a   1.000
_cell.length_b   1.000
_cell.length_c   1.000
_cell.angle_alpha   90.00
_cell.angle_beta   90.00
_cell.angle_gamma   90.00
#
_symmetry.space_group_name_H-M   'P 1'
#
loop_
_entity.id
_entity.type
_entity.pdbx_description
1 polymer ?
#
loop_
_entity_poly.entity_id
_entity_poly.type
_entity_poly.pdbx_seq_one_letter_code
_entity_poly.pdbx_strand_id
1 'polypeptide(L)' 'MNDEFFITKTVDTGSEGSKVVKFQLYARNCDGEINEISYEELVRLNQFLTEFLKKEEGNHEQS' A
#
# COMPACT_ATOMS: atom_id res chain seq x y z
N MET A 1 -11.49 -10.16 -14.14
CA MET A 1 -11.66 -9.09 -13.15
C MET A 1 -10.30 -8.96 -12.49
N ASN A 2 -9.62 -7.83 -12.66
CA ASN A 2 -8.26 -7.66 -12.13
C ASN A 2 -8.37 -7.26 -10.67
N ASP A 3 -7.65 -7.94 -9.79
CA ASP A 3 -7.56 -7.55 -8.39
C ASP A 3 -6.79 -6.24 -8.26
N GLU A 4 -7.52 -5.17 -7.95
CA GLU A 4 -6.99 -3.82 -7.81
C GLU A 4 -7.10 -3.37 -6.35
N PHE A 5 -5.99 -2.87 -5.82
CA PHE A 5 -5.96 -2.17 -4.55
C PHE A 5 -5.26 -0.81 -4.69
N PHE A 6 -5.62 0.11 -3.81
CA PHE A 6 -5.13 1.49 -3.79
C PHE A 6 -4.51 1.76 -2.43
N ILE A 7 -3.34 2.41 -2.43
CA ILE A 7 -2.73 2.96 -1.22
C ILE A 7 -2.93 4.48 -1.25
N THR A 8 -3.71 4.98 -0.30
CA THR A 8 -3.94 6.42 -0.14
C THR A 8 -3.04 6.95 0.97
N LYS A 9 -2.41 8.11 0.74
CA LYS A 9 -1.67 8.86 1.76
C LYS A 9 -2.36 10.20 1.98
N THR A 10 -2.80 10.43 3.19
CA THR A 10 -3.38 11.72 3.61
C THR A 10 -2.36 12.46 4.47
N VAL A 11 -2.15 13.74 4.17
CA VAL A 11 -1.28 14.64 4.95
C VAL A 11 -2.13 15.80 5.44
N ASP A 12 -2.47 15.78 6.72
CA ASP A 12 -3.19 16.87 7.39
C ASP A 12 -2.18 17.86 7.99
N THR A 13 -2.16 19.08 7.46
CA THR A 13 -1.38 20.21 8.00
C THR A 13 -2.26 21.12 8.83
N GLY A 14 -1.96 21.22 10.13
CA GLY A 14 -2.64 22.13 11.05
C GLY A 14 -2.12 23.57 10.95
N SER A 15 -2.92 24.51 11.46
CA SER A 15 -2.62 25.95 11.46
C SER A 15 -1.33 26.33 12.21
N GLU A 16 -0.87 25.50 13.14
CA GLU A 16 0.37 25.69 13.90
C GLU A 16 1.56 24.90 13.34
N GLY A 17 1.46 24.38 12.11
CA GLY A 17 2.52 23.62 11.46
C GLY A 17 2.62 22.15 11.90
N SER A 18 1.66 21.67 12.71
CA SER A 18 1.52 20.24 12.99
C SER A 18 1.21 19.47 11.70
N LYS A 19 1.76 18.26 11.60
CA LYS A 19 1.56 17.37 10.45
C LYS A 19 1.14 16.00 10.94
N VAL A 20 0.01 15.51 10.46
CA VAL A 20 -0.42 14.13 10.65
C VAL A 20 -0.40 13.45 9.29
N VAL A 21 0.25 12.30 9.21
CA VAL A 21 0.29 11.49 7.98
C VAL A 21 -0.47 10.20 8.26
N LYS A 22 -1.45 9.89 7.42
CA LYS A 22 -2.27 8.68 7.50
C LYS A 22 -2.15 7.90 6.20
N PHE A 23 -2.14 6.58 6.31
CA PHE A 23 -2.15 5.67 5.17
C PHE A 23 -3.38 4.78 5.23
N GLN A 24 -4.01 4.55 4.08
CA GLN A 24 -5.17 3.67 3.94
C GLN A 24 -4.95 2.75 2.74
N LEU A 25 -5.46 1.52 2.84
CA LEU A 25 -5.50 0.59 1.73
C LEU A 25 -6.95 0.23 1.43
N TYR A 26 -7.34 0.34 0.17
CA TYR A 26 -8.67 -0.03 -0.30
C TYR A 26 -8.56 -1.03 -1.44
N ALA A 27 -9.24 -2.17 -1.33
CA ALA A 27 -9.29 -3.21 -2.34
C ALA A 27 -10.69 -3.26 -2.96
N ARG A 28 -10.77 -2.89 -4.25
CA ARG A 28 -12.03 -2.57 -4.92
C ARG A 28 -12.96 -3.76 -5.09
N ASN A 29 -12.40 -4.93 -5.32
CA ASN A 29 -13.17 -6.12 -5.70
C ASN A 29 -13.70 -6.90 -4.50
N CYS A 30 -13.17 -6.66 -3.30
CA CYS A 30 -13.57 -7.33 -2.07
C CYS A 30 -14.20 -6.40 -1.04
N ASP A 31 -14.41 -5.13 -1.40
CA ASP A 31 -14.90 -4.08 -0.49
C ASP A 31 -14.10 -4.04 0.83
N GLY A 32 -12.80 -4.35 0.71
CA GLY A 32 -11.88 -4.46 1.84
C GLY A 32 -11.15 -3.14 2.05
N GLU A 33 -11.25 -2.58 3.25
CA GLU A 33 -10.53 -1.37 3.64
C GLU A 33 -9.70 -1.60 4.91
N ILE A 34 -8.45 -1.15 4.88
CA ILE A 34 -7.60 -1.02 6.06
C ILE A 34 -7.33 0.46 6.28
N ASN A 35 -7.91 1.00 7.34
CA ASN A 35 -7.74 2.38 7.77
C ASN A 35 -6.56 2.51 8.74
N GLU A 36 -5.94 3.70 8.75
CA GLU A 36 -4.88 4.07 9.70
C GLU A 36 -3.71 3.08 9.75
N ILE A 37 -3.26 2.60 8.59
CA ILE A 37 -2.11 1.71 8.46
C ILE A 37 -0.90 2.32 9.16
N SER A 38 -0.36 1.58 10.13
CA SER A 38 0.84 1.98 10.85
C SER A 38 2.07 1.94 9.94
N TYR A 39 3.13 2.65 10.34
CA TYR A 39 4.39 2.62 9.62
C TYR A 39 4.95 1.20 9.47
N GLU A 40 4.84 0.37 10.51
CA GLU A 40 5.34 -1.01 10.50
C GLU A 40 4.57 -1.90 9.52
N GLU A 41 3.25 -1.76 9.45
CA GLU A 41 2.41 -2.47 8.50
C GLU A 41 2.72 -2.05 7.06
N LEU A 42 2.97 -0.76 6.82
CA LEU A 42 3.37 -0.24 5.53
C LEU A 42 4.73 -0.81 5.08
N VAL A 43 5.70 -0.91 6.01
CA VAL A 43 7.00 -1.53 5.72
C VAL A 43 6.84 -3.01 5.35
N ARG A 44 5.99 -3.76 6.06
CA ARG A 44 5.71 -5.16 5.74
C ARG A 44 5.03 -5.31 4.38
N LEU A 45 4.06 -4.44 4.06
CA LEU A 45 3.41 -4.41 2.76
C LEU A 45 4.42 -4.14 1.63
N ASN A 46 5.30 -3.16 1.81
CA ASN A 46 6.35 -2.86 0.84
C ASN A 46 7.30 -4.05 0.61
N GLN A 47 7.72 -4.72 1.68
CA GLN A 47 8.54 -5.93 1.57
C GLN A 47 7.82 -7.04 0.79
N PHE A 48 6.54 -7.29 1.11
CA PHE A 48 5.73 -8.28 0.41
C PHE A 48 5.61 -7.98 -1.09
N LEU A 49 5.25 -6.74 -1.46
CA LEU A 49 5.10 -6.33 -2.85
C LEU A 49 6.42 -6.39 -3.62
N THR A 50 7.53 -5.98 -2.98
CA THR A 50 8.86 -6.04 -3.59
C THR A 50 9.27 -7.48 -3.90
N GLU A 51 9.07 -8.40 -2.96
CA GLU A 51 9.39 -9.82 -3.17
C GLU A 51 8.46 -10.49 -4.18
N PHE A 52 7.19 -10.09 -4.24
CA PHE A 52 6.26 -10.54 -5.27
C PHE A 52 6.74 -10.13 -6.68
N LEU A 53 7.07 -8.84 -6.87
CA LEU A 53 7.54 -8.33 -8.17
C LEU A 53 8.84 -8.98 -8.63
N LYS A 54 9.80 -9.21 -7.72
CA LYS A 54 11.04 -9.93 -8.05
C LYS A 54 10.79 -11.34 -8.58
N LYS A 55 9.78 -12.04 -8.05
CA LYS A 55 9.40 -13.39 -8.50
C LYS A 55 8.72 -13.36 -9.87
N GLU A 56 7.90 -12.35 -10.12
CA GLU A 56 7.29 -12.14 -11.44
C GLU A 56 8.36 -11.84 -12.50
N GLU A 57 9.33 -10.96 -12.21
CA GLU A 57 10.46 -10.69 -13.12
C GLU A 57 11.30 -11.94 -13.42
N GLY A 58 11.58 -12.78 -12.42
CA GLY A 58 12.33 -14.03 -12.61
C GLY A 58 11.57 -15.10 -13.42
N ASN A 59 10.23 -15.07 -13.42
CA ASN A 59 9.41 -15.98 -14.23
C ASN A 59 9.32 -15.55 -15.71
N HIS A 60 9.47 -14.26 -16.00
CA HIS A 60 9.42 -13.73 -17.36
C HIS A 60 10.67 -14.09 -18.21
N GLU A 61 11.80 -14.43 -17.58
CA GLU A 61 13.03 -14.84 -18.28
C GLU A 61 13.08 -16.34 -18.65
N GLN A 62 12.08 -17.14 -18.25
CA GLN A 62 12.02 -18.59 -18.50
C GLN A 62 10.96 -19.03 -19.52
N SER A 63 10.32 -18.11 -20.26
CA SER A 63 9.38 -18.42 -21.36
C SER A 63 9.96 -18.11 -22.74
#